data_AF-A0A396A4Q3-F1
#
_entry.id   AF-A0A396A4Q3-F1
#
_cell.length_a   1.000
_cell.length_b   1.000
_cell.length_c   1.000
_cell.angle_alpha   90.00
_cell.angle_beta   90.00
_cell.angle_gamma   90.00
#
_symmetry.space_group_name_H-M   'P 1'
#
loop_
_entity.id
_entity.type
_entity.pdbx_description
1 polymer ?
#
loop_
_entity_poly.entity_id
_entity_poly.type
_entity_poly.pdbx_seq_one_letter_code
_entity_poly.pdbx_strand_id
1 'polypeptide(L)' 'MLENVKNLLSDGVTALGGILIVFGLVNLGLTIKDGMQGGGGQLSGALAMIIGGAIVVGAAVYFKTGINWGSLAG' A
#
# COMPACT_ATOMS: atom_id res chain seq x y z
N MET A 1 27.06 -8.08 -1.62
CA MET A 1 25.95 -9.01 -1.96
C MET A 1 24.67 -8.72 -1.18
N LEU A 2 24.75 -8.50 0.14
CA LEU A 2 23.57 -8.24 0.98
C LEU A 2 22.83 -6.93 0.63
N GLU A 3 23.53 -5.90 0.15
CA GLU A 3 22.92 -4.64 -0.31
C GLU A 3 22.11 -4.81 -1.59
N ASN A 4 22.60 -5.60 -2.57
CA ASN A 4 21.83 -5.91 -3.78
C ASN A 4 20.55 -6.68 -3.44
N VAL A 5 20.61 -7.62 -2.49
CA VAL A 5 19.43 -8.35 -2.02
C VAL A 5 18.45 -7.42 -1.32
N LYS A 6 18.92 -6.51 -0.46
CA LYS A 6 18.08 -5.49 0.20
C LYS A 6 17.41 -4.54 -0.81
N ASN A 7 18.13 -4.12 -1.85
CA ASN A 7 17.58 -3.26 -2.90
C ASN A 7 16.54 -4.00 -3.74
N LEU A 8 16.83 -5.23 -4.18
CA LEU A 8 15.87 -6.08 -4.90
C LEU A 8 14.61 -6.36 -4.07
N LEU A 9 14.78 -6.65 -2.78
CA LEU A 9 13.67 -6.91 -1.87
C LEU A 9 12.85 -5.64 -1.66
N SER A 10 13.50 -4.49 -1.44
CA SER A 10 12.81 -3.21 -1.26
C SER A 10 12.05 -2.78 -2.51
N ASP A 11 12.61 -2.96 -3.70
CA ASP A 11 11.93 -2.69 -4.97
C ASP A 11 10.75 -3.65 -5.17
N GLY A 12 10.92 -4.93 -4.84
CA GLY A 12 9.85 -5.93 -4.86
C GLY A 12 8.70 -5.59 -3.90
N VAL A 13 9.01 -5.21 -2.64
CA VAL A 13 7.99 -4.85 -1.64
C VAL A 13 7.31 -3.52 -2.00
N THR A 14 8.03 -2.56 -2.58
CA THR A 14 7.45 -1.30 -3.08
C THR A 14 6.47 -1.58 -4.22
N ALA A 15 6.84 -2.44 -5.17
CA ALA A 15 5.97 -2.84 -6.26
C ALA A 15 4.72 -3.58 -5.76
N LEU A 16 4.87 -4.50 -4.81
CA LEU A 16 3.74 -5.21 -4.20
C LEU A 16 2.80 -4.26 -3.45
N GLY A 17 3.36 -3.31 -2.69
CA GLY A 17 2.57 -2.26 -2.02
C GLY A 17 1.81 -1.39 -3.03
N GLY A 18 2.45 -0.99 -4.13
CA GLY A 18 1.79 -0.25 -5.21
C GLY A 18 0.65 -1.02 -5.86
N ILE A 19 0.85 -2.31 -6.14
CA ILE A 19 -0.19 -3.20 -6.68
C ILE A 19 -1.38 -3.31 -5.71
N LEU A 20 -1.12 -3.45 -4.40
CA LEU A 20 -2.17 -3.51 -3.37
C LEU A 20 -3.01 -2.23 -3.33
N ILE A 21 -2.39 -1.05 -3.45
CA ILE A 21 -3.10 0.23 -3.51
C ILE A 21 -3.99 0.29 -4.76
N VAL A 22 -3.46 -0.10 -5.92
CA VAL A 22 -4.22 -0.13 -7.18
C VAL A 22 -5.40 -1.08 -7.08
N PHE A 23 -5.22 -2.28 -6.53
CA PHE A 23 -6.33 -3.22 -6.29
C PHE A 23 -7.36 -2.66 -5.31
N GLY A 24 -6.93 -2.00 -4.23
CA GLY A 24 -7.82 -1.32 -3.29
C GLY A 24 -8.63 -0.20 -3.96
N LEU A 25 -8.00 0.60 -4.82
CA LEU A 25 -8.65 1.66 -5.60
C LEU A 25 -9.62 1.10 -6.65
N VAL A 26 -9.27 0.00 -7.32
CA VAL A 26 -10.18 -0.70 -8.25
C VAL A 26 -11.38 -1.25 -7.50
N ASN A 27 -11.19 -1.90 -6.35
CA ASN A 27 -12.28 -2.38 -5.50
C ASN A 27 -13.17 -1.24 -4.99
N LEU A 28 -12.57 -0.09 -4.65
CA LEU A 28 -13.31 1.13 -4.28
C LEU A 28 -14.13 1.65 -5.47
N GLY A 29 -13.51 1.76 -6.65
CA GLY A 29 -14.14 2.24 -7.88
C GLY A 29 -15.27 1.35 -8.35
N LEU A 30 -15.13 0.02 -8.25
CA LEU A 30 -16.21 -0.94 -8.54
C LEU A 30 -17.33 -0.83 -7.50
N THR A 31 -17.01 -0.75 -6.19
CA THR A 31 -18.01 -0.57 -5.13
C THR A 31 -18.82 0.73 -5.28
N ILE A 32 -18.18 1.80 -5.76
CA ILE A 32 -18.84 3.09 -6.05
C ILE A 32 -19.62 3.02 -7.37
N LYS A 33 -19.06 2.43 -8.42
CA LYS A 33 -19.65 2.34 -9.77
C LYS A 33 -20.88 1.43 -9.81
N ASP A 34 -20.86 0.33 -9.07
CA ASP A 34 -21.98 -0.62 -8.99
C ASP A 34 -23.05 -0.14 -7.98
N GLY A 35 -22.95 1.11 -7.52
CA GLY A 35 -24.03 1.83 -6.87
C GLY A 35 -24.52 1.16 -5.58
N MET A 36 -23.74 1.25 -4.51
CA MET A 36 -24.20 1.03 -3.13
C MET A 36 -24.91 -0.32 -2.84
N GLN A 37 -24.81 -1.33 -3.71
CA GLN A 37 -25.47 -2.62 -3.48
C GLN A 37 -24.65 -3.58 -2.57
N GLY A 38 -23.41 -3.22 -2.25
CA GLY A 38 -22.49 -4.02 -1.43
C GLY A 38 -22.46 -3.70 0.08
N GLY A 39 -23.16 -2.67 0.54
CA GLY A 39 -23.13 -2.24 1.93
C GLY A 39 -21.76 -1.69 2.38
N GLY A 40 -21.74 -0.90 3.46
CA GLY A 40 -20.54 -0.22 3.96
C GLY A 40 -19.32 -1.13 4.25
N GLY A 41 -19.52 -2.44 4.34
CA GLY A 41 -18.44 -3.43 4.52
C GLY A 41 -17.47 -3.51 3.34
N GLN A 42 -17.96 -3.43 2.11
CA GLN A 42 -17.12 -3.54 0.90
C GLN A 42 -16.30 -2.27 0.66
N LEU A 43 -16.88 -1.11 1.00
CA LEU A 43 -16.17 0.17 1.01
C LEU A 43 -15.08 0.19 2.10
N SER A 44 -15.38 -0.35 3.30
CA SER A 44 -14.38 -0.49 4.36
C SER A 44 -13.24 -1.43 3.99
N GLY A 45 -13.54 -2.50 3.25
CA GLY A 45 -12.54 -3.44 2.75
C GLY A 45 -11.62 -2.83 1.69
N ALA A 46 -12.19 -2.02 0.79
CA ALA A 46 -11.40 -1.29 -0.21
C ALA A 46 -10.48 -0.26 0.46
N LEU A 47 -10.99 0.48 1.45
CA LEU A 47 -10.19 1.44 2.21
C LEU A 47 -9.07 0.73 3.01
N ALA A 48 -9.37 -0.42 3.63
CA ALA A 48 -8.39 -1.23 4.35
C ALA A 48 -7.28 -1.75 3.42
N MET A 49 -7.61 -2.11 2.18
CA MET A 49 -6.61 -2.52 1.18
C MET A 49 -5.71 -1.35 0.75
N ILE A 50 -6.26 -0.16 0.56
CA ILE A 50 -5.48 1.04 0.23
C ILE A 50 -4.53 1.40 1.38
N ILE A 51 -5.03 1.41 2.62
CA ILE A 51 -4.23 1.70 3.81
C ILE A 51 -3.15 0.63 4.01
N GLY A 52 -3.50 -0.65 3.86
CA GLY A 52 -2.54 -1.76 3.94
C GLY A 52 -1.43 -1.63 2.89
N GLY A 53 -1.77 -1.29 1.65
CA GLY A 53 -0.80 -1.04 0.58
C GLY A 53 0.09 0.18 0.88
N ALA A 54 -0.48 1.28 1.39
CA ALA A 54 0.28 2.47 1.77
C ALA A 54 1.31 2.19 2.89
N ILE A 55 0.94 1.37 3.89
CA ILE A 55 1.85 0.93 4.95
C ILE A 55 3.00 0.09 4.37
N VAL A 56 2.69 -0.84 3.45
CA VAL A 56 3.70 -1.69 2.81
C VAL A 56 4.68 -0.84 1.98
N VAL A 57 4.19 0.15 1.21
CA VAL A 57 5.04 1.09 0.48
C VAL A 57 5.89 1.92 1.45
N GLY A 58 5.31 2.45 2.52
CA GLY A 58 6.03 3.23 3.53
C GLY A 58 7.16 2.43 4.21
N ALA A 59 6.91 1.16 4.51
CA ALA A 59 7.92 0.24 5.04
C ALA A 59 9.01 -0.10 4.01
N ALA A 60 8.65 -0.26 2.73
CA ALA A 60 9.62 -0.50 1.66
C ALA A 60 10.55 0.69 1.45
N VAL A 61 9.98 1.91 1.45
CA VAL A 61 10.75 3.17 1.37
C VAL A 61 11.64 3.34 2.61
N TYR A 62 11.13 3.06 3.81
CA TYR A 62 11.91 3.03 5.06
C TYR A 62 13.13 2.10 4.94
N PHE A 63 12.93 0.88 4.43
CA PHE A 63 14.00 -0.08 4.22
C PHE A 63 15.00 0.35 3.13
N LYS A 64 14.55 1.09 2.11
CA LYS A 64 15.39 1.56 0.99
C LYS A 64 16.29 2.73 1.37
N THR A 65 15.72 3.68 2.11
CA THR A 65 16.33 5.00 2.35
C THR A 65 16.78 5.19 3.80
N GLY A 66 16.38 4.31 4.71
CA GLY A 66 16.64 4.48 6.16
C GLY A 66 15.88 5.65 6.78
N ILE A 67 14.89 6.22 6.08
CA ILE A 67 14.13 7.40 6.54
C ILE A 67 13.42 7.05 7.84
N ASN A 68 13.89 7.61 8.96
CA ASN A 68 13.24 7.44 10.25
C ASN A 68 11.96 8.30 10.27
N TRP A 69 10.79 7.69 10.03
CA TRP A 69 9.50 8.40 10.02
C TRP A 69 9.22 9.17 11.32
N GLY A 70 9.91 8.85 12.43
CA GLY A 70 9.90 9.64 13.66
C GLY A 70 10.54 11.03 13.56
N SER A 71 11.31 11.34 12.50
CA SER A 71 11.91 12.66 12.26
C SER A 71 11.06 13.56 11.33
N LEU A 72 10.08 13.00 10.61
CA LEU A 72 9.15 13.75 9.76
C LEU A 72 7.86 14.15 10.52
N ALA A 73 7.65 13.58 11.71
CA ALA A 73 6.53 13.89 12.60
C ALA A 73 6.85 15.00 13.63
N GLY A 74 7.99 15.70 13.46
CA GLY A 74 8.42 16.83 14.28
C GLY A 74 8.02 18.16 13.65
#